data_AF-A0A2T6IEI9-F1
#
_entry.id   AF-A0A2T6IEI9-F1
#
_cell.length_a   1.000
_cell.length_b   1.000
_cell.length_c   1.000
_cell.angle_alpha   90.00
_cell.angle_beta   90.00
_cell.angle_gamma   90.00
#
_symmetry.space_group_name_H-M   'P 1'
#
loop_
_entity.id
_entity.type
_entity.pdbx_description
1 polymer ?
#
loop_
_entity_poly.entity_id
_entity_poly.type
_entity_poly.pdbx_seq_one_letter_code
_entity_poly.pdbx_strand_id
1 'polypeptide(L)'
;VDDHRESLSPGSMCKVLFAATVARAAPSRDFFPDVLKRLGDQLGACTPEDLSRALFALVKLSSVSGLDPRCQDLLPPLLGTVLQAVESSLPVADVASLARLHSAAASALISSSETKKEEMKQLAEETSRLMHARLEEASPAHLTAFVRHWDLVPAPSGAFREALVAQAIRQLYFFDEDHLSRLLEGVTRLAASSKDETLLASVDELFRRAEEEATTEQAFFSPESCLRIFASLVRYGEVRPEAPRNRERLVVALCNYLTGVDSVAAVSSDGASDPEELWVKEDEDLPLLFFAEDAKGFSLREDSALDRDSANESRLQALSAASYIRLLGALRELGVRGGVLLSRVAQLLHMKRYDLTDAQQEAAAEICASLGLEFQLEKPSGSSA
;
A
#
# COMPACT_ATOMS: atom_id res chain seq x y z
N VAL A 1 -17.60 -1.95 23.33
CA VAL A 1 -18.48 -2.64 22.36
C VAL A 1 -19.16 -3.84 23.01
N ASP A 2 -18.45 -4.60 23.85
CA ASP A 2 -19.01 -5.75 24.59
C ASP A 2 -20.26 -5.42 25.43
N ASP A 3 -20.32 -4.25 26.07
CA ASP A 3 -21.46 -3.84 26.91
C ASP A 3 -22.74 -3.47 26.12
N HIS A 4 -22.64 -3.29 24.80
CA HIS A 4 -23.74 -2.86 23.93
C HIS A 4 -23.96 -3.78 22.73
N ARG A 5 -23.37 -4.98 22.75
CA ARG A 5 -23.38 -5.92 21.63
C ARG A 5 -24.78 -6.20 21.10
N GLU A 6 -25.78 -6.34 21.98
CA GLU A 6 -27.18 -6.64 21.63
C GLU A 6 -27.86 -5.51 20.81
N SER A 7 -27.42 -4.26 21.00
CA SER A 7 -28.02 -3.07 20.36
C SER A 7 -27.39 -2.66 19.02
N LEU A 8 -26.36 -3.37 18.53
CA LEU A 8 -25.67 -2.98 17.29
C LEU A 8 -26.60 -3.10 16.07
N SER A 9 -26.67 -2.02 15.29
CA SER A 9 -27.33 -2.04 13.98
C SER A 9 -26.50 -2.81 12.95
N PRO A 10 -27.11 -3.31 11.86
CA PRO A 10 -26.41 -4.03 10.79
C PRO A 10 -25.19 -3.29 10.25
N GLY A 11 -25.34 -2.01 9.90
CA GLY A 11 -24.21 -1.18 9.45
C GLY A 11 -23.13 -0.99 10.52
N SER A 12 -23.50 -0.91 11.81
CA SER A 12 -22.52 -0.83 12.89
C SER A 12 -21.74 -2.14 13.03
N MET A 13 -22.39 -3.29 12.84
CA MET A 13 -21.71 -4.59 12.83
C MET A 13 -20.67 -4.65 11.71
N CYS A 14 -21.03 -4.24 10.48
CA CYS A 14 -20.09 -4.19 9.35
C CYS A 14 -18.90 -3.26 9.62
N LYS A 15 -19.14 -2.08 10.22
CA LYS A 15 -18.08 -1.13 10.59
C LYS A 15 -17.15 -1.68 11.65
N VAL A 16 -17.69 -2.33 12.69
CA VAL A 16 -16.89 -2.93 13.76
C VAL A 16 -16.01 -4.07 13.22
N LEU A 17 -16.56 -4.97 12.40
CA LEU A 17 -15.79 -6.04 11.76
C LEU A 17 -14.66 -5.48 10.88
N PHE A 18 -14.97 -4.44 10.10
CA PHE A 18 -13.99 -3.76 9.27
C PHE A 18 -12.88 -3.12 10.12
N ALA A 19 -13.25 -2.32 11.13
CA ALA A 19 -12.30 -1.62 11.99
C ALA A 19 -11.37 -2.59 12.73
N ALA A 20 -11.91 -3.68 13.28
CA ALA A 20 -11.09 -4.67 13.97
C ALA A 20 -10.14 -5.42 13.03
N THR A 21 -10.58 -5.70 11.80
CA THR A 21 -9.73 -6.29 10.76
C THR A 21 -8.59 -5.33 10.38
N VAL A 22 -8.89 -4.04 10.22
CA VAL A 22 -7.89 -3.00 9.88
C VAL A 22 -6.88 -2.83 11.02
N ALA A 23 -7.36 -2.76 12.27
CA ALA A 23 -6.52 -2.62 13.45
C ALA A 23 -5.74 -3.88 13.83
N ARG A 24 -5.92 -5.00 13.11
CA ARG A 24 -5.38 -6.33 13.47
C ARG A 24 -5.64 -6.71 14.93
N ALA A 25 -6.75 -6.24 15.48
CA ALA A 25 -7.08 -6.48 16.87
C ALA A 25 -7.45 -7.95 17.08
N ALA A 26 -6.92 -8.56 18.14
CA ALA A 26 -7.27 -9.92 18.50
C ALA A 26 -8.80 -10.00 18.72
N PRO A 27 -9.52 -10.88 18.00
CA PRO A 27 -10.96 -10.94 18.09
C PRO A 27 -11.38 -11.36 19.50
N SER A 28 -12.27 -10.58 20.11
CA SER A 28 -12.88 -10.96 21.40
C SER A 28 -13.60 -12.31 21.22
N ARG A 29 -13.28 -13.26 22.11
CA ARG A 29 -13.70 -14.66 22.03
C ARG A 29 -15.21 -14.82 21.93
N ASP A 30 -15.97 -13.96 22.59
CA ASP A 30 -17.43 -14.08 22.66
C ASP A 30 -18.16 -13.06 21.78
N PHE A 31 -17.55 -11.90 21.53
CA PHE A 31 -18.18 -10.84 20.76
C PHE A 31 -18.17 -11.12 19.25
N PHE A 32 -17.04 -11.58 18.70
CA PHE A 32 -16.93 -11.79 17.25
C PHE A 32 -17.85 -12.88 16.70
N PRO A 33 -17.95 -14.07 17.32
CA PRO A 33 -18.89 -15.10 16.86
C PRO A 33 -20.34 -14.62 16.85
N ASP A 34 -20.76 -13.86 17.88
CA ASP A 34 -22.12 -13.30 17.98
C ASP A 34 -22.39 -12.29 16.86
N VAL A 35 -21.45 -11.36 16.62
CA VAL A 35 -21.55 -10.38 15.54
C VAL A 35 -21.63 -11.04 14.17
N LEU A 36 -20.80 -12.06 13.91
CA LEU A 36 -20.82 -12.79 12.64
C LEU A 36 -22.17 -13.48 12.42
N LYS A 37 -22.70 -14.15 13.45
CA LYS A 37 -24.00 -14.82 13.38
C LYS A 37 -25.13 -13.84 13.09
N ARG A 38 -25.22 -12.75 13.87
CA ARG A 38 -26.26 -11.74 13.73
C ARG A 38 -26.18 -10.96 12.43
N LEU A 39 -24.97 -10.73 11.92
CA LEU A 39 -24.81 -10.11 10.61
C LEU A 39 -25.48 -10.97 9.54
N GLY A 40 -25.30 -12.29 9.58
CA GLY A 40 -25.96 -13.23 8.66
C GLY A 40 -27.50 -13.11 8.66
N ASP A 41 -28.09 -12.92 9.83
CA ASP A 41 -29.55 -12.78 9.98
C ASP A 41 -30.08 -11.42 9.50
N GLN A 42 -29.22 -10.40 9.36
CA GLN A 42 -29.62 -9.00 9.13
C GLN A 42 -29.07 -8.37 7.84
N LEU A 43 -28.50 -9.18 6.93
CA LEU A 43 -27.91 -8.70 5.67
C LEU A 43 -28.88 -7.89 4.80
N GLY A 44 -30.18 -8.20 4.84
CA GLY A 44 -31.20 -7.49 4.05
C GLY A 44 -31.38 -6.02 4.43
N ALA A 45 -30.86 -5.58 5.58
CA ALA A 45 -30.90 -4.19 6.03
C ALA A 45 -29.57 -3.44 5.78
N CYS A 46 -28.56 -4.10 5.21
CA CYS A 46 -27.27 -3.51 4.91
C CYS A 46 -27.29 -2.75 3.58
N THR A 47 -26.64 -1.59 3.55
CA THR A 47 -26.39 -0.84 2.30
C THR A 47 -25.25 -1.49 1.49
N PRO A 48 -25.06 -1.16 0.20
CA PRO A 48 -23.89 -1.61 -0.57
C PRO A 48 -22.57 -1.25 0.11
N GLU A 49 -22.52 -0.08 0.74
CA GLU A 49 -21.38 0.38 1.52
C GLU A 49 -21.11 -0.54 2.73
N ASP A 50 -22.14 -0.93 3.49
CA ASP A 50 -22.01 -1.85 4.62
C ASP A 50 -21.56 -3.25 4.15
N LEU A 51 -22.15 -3.74 3.07
CA LEU A 51 -21.80 -5.03 2.47
C LEU A 51 -20.35 -5.05 1.96
N SER A 52 -19.86 -3.94 1.40
CA SER A 52 -18.45 -3.82 0.98
C SER A 52 -17.47 -3.95 2.15
N ARG A 53 -17.82 -3.38 3.32
CA ARG A 53 -17.03 -3.49 4.55
C ARG A 53 -17.07 -4.91 5.11
N ALA A 54 -18.26 -5.52 5.13
CA ALA A 54 -18.44 -6.90 5.56
C ALA A 54 -17.60 -7.86 4.71
N LEU A 55 -17.71 -7.76 3.38
CA LEU A 55 -16.96 -8.61 2.46
C LEU A 55 -15.44 -8.50 2.69
N PHE A 56 -14.93 -7.26 2.78
CA PHE A 56 -13.52 -7.03 3.07
C PHE A 56 -13.08 -7.69 4.38
N ALA A 57 -13.84 -7.48 5.45
CA ALA A 57 -13.54 -8.05 6.76
C ALA A 57 -13.52 -9.58 6.71
N LEU A 58 -14.53 -10.20 6.11
CA LEU A 58 -14.65 -11.66 6.03
C LEU A 58 -13.51 -12.29 5.22
N VAL A 59 -13.13 -11.69 4.09
CA VAL A 59 -11.99 -12.15 3.27
C VAL A 59 -10.70 -12.12 4.08
N LYS A 60 -10.45 -11.02 4.80
CA LYS A 60 -9.24 -10.89 5.62
C LYS A 60 -9.24 -11.82 6.82
N LEU A 61 -10.34 -11.91 7.56
CA LEU A 61 -10.48 -12.81 8.71
C LEU A 61 -10.30 -14.28 8.31
N SER A 62 -10.74 -14.66 7.09
CA SER A 62 -10.55 -16.01 6.55
C SER A 62 -9.08 -16.37 6.28
N SER A 63 -8.20 -15.38 6.23
CA SER A 63 -6.75 -15.58 6.04
C SER A 63 -5.94 -15.55 7.33
N VAL A 64 -6.57 -15.25 8.48
CA VAL A 64 -5.89 -15.15 9.78
C VAL A 64 -5.68 -16.53 10.39
N SER A 65 -4.42 -16.89 10.66
CA SER A 65 -4.09 -18.07 11.46
C SER A 65 -4.34 -17.79 12.95
N GLY A 66 -4.95 -18.75 13.67
CA GLY A 66 -5.22 -18.61 15.11
C GLY A 66 -6.52 -17.89 15.46
N LEU A 67 -7.44 -17.71 14.51
CA LEU A 67 -8.80 -17.24 14.77
C LEU A 67 -9.55 -18.23 15.68
N ASP A 68 -10.46 -17.74 16.54
CA ASP A 68 -11.31 -18.61 17.37
C ASP A 68 -12.06 -19.65 16.49
N PRO A 69 -12.08 -20.95 16.86
CA PRO A 69 -12.71 -21.99 16.04
C PRO A 69 -14.17 -21.69 15.70
N ARG A 70 -14.92 -21.06 16.61
CA ARG A 70 -16.33 -20.70 16.35
C ARG A 70 -16.45 -19.66 15.25
N CYS A 71 -15.51 -18.72 15.17
CA CYS A 71 -15.45 -17.77 14.07
C CYS A 71 -15.08 -18.49 12.76
N GLN A 72 -14.09 -19.39 12.80
CA GLN A 72 -13.66 -20.14 11.61
C GLN A 72 -14.83 -20.92 10.99
N ASP A 73 -15.67 -21.56 11.80
CA ASP A 73 -16.83 -22.32 11.32
C ASP A 73 -17.93 -21.42 10.73
N LEU A 74 -18.06 -20.19 11.21
CA LEU A 74 -19.09 -19.23 10.75
C LEU A 74 -18.68 -18.47 9.48
N LEU A 75 -17.38 -18.33 9.19
CA LEU A 75 -16.88 -17.52 8.08
C LEU A 75 -17.30 -18.04 6.69
N PRO A 76 -17.09 -19.32 6.31
CA PRO A 76 -17.47 -19.80 4.98
C PRO A 76 -18.96 -19.66 4.63
N PRO A 77 -19.93 -20.05 5.50
CA PRO A 77 -21.35 -19.88 5.17
C PRO A 77 -21.75 -18.41 5.12
N LEU A 78 -21.23 -17.58 6.01
CA LEU A 78 -21.51 -16.13 6.02
C LEU A 78 -20.93 -15.42 4.79
N LEU A 79 -19.74 -15.84 4.32
CA LEU A 79 -19.15 -15.31 3.10
C LEU A 79 -20.07 -15.58 1.90
N GLY A 80 -20.67 -16.78 1.83
CA GLY A 80 -21.62 -17.13 0.78
C GLY A 80 -22.87 -16.24 0.77
N THR A 81 -23.48 -15.98 1.93
CA THR A 81 -24.65 -15.10 2.03
C THR A 81 -24.31 -13.63 1.80
N VAL A 82 -23.15 -13.15 2.28
CA VAL A 82 -22.69 -11.79 2.00
C VAL A 82 -22.43 -11.59 0.51
N LEU A 83 -21.84 -12.56 -0.19
CA LEU A 83 -21.64 -12.48 -1.63
C LEU A 83 -22.96 -12.34 -2.40
N GLN A 84 -23.98 -13.14 -2.06
CA GLN A 84 -25.30 -13.04 -2.70
C GLN A 84 -25.96 -11.67 -2.44
N ALA A 85 -25.82 -11.14 -1.23
CA ALA A 85 -26.31 -9.80 -0.89
C ALA A 85 -25.55 -8.72 -1.67
N VAL A 86 -24.23 -8.84 -1.80
CA VAL A 86 -23.39 -7.95 -2.60
C VAL A 86 -23.85 -7.95 -4.05
N GLU A 87 -23.95 -9.12 -4.68
CA GLU A 87 -24.39 -9.28 -6.08
C GLU A 87 -25.73 -8.60 -6.35
N SER A 88 -26.68 -8.76 -5.42
CA SER A 88 -28.00 -8.13 -5.50
C SER A 88 -27.95 -6.60 -5.38
N SER A 89 -26.94 -6.07 -4.69
CA SER A 89 -26.76 -4.65 -4.40
C SER A 89 -25.86 -3.91 -5.41
N LEU A 90 -25.10 -4.63 -6.25
CA LEU A 90 -24.15 -4.06 -7.21
C LEU A 90 -24.73 -2.98 -8.13
N PRO A 91 -25.95 -3.12 -8.69
CA PRO A 91 -26.50 -2.11 -9.61
C PRO A 91 -26.68 -0.71 -9.00
N VAL A 92 -26.77 -0.61 -7.66
CA VAL A 92 -26.97 0.64 -6.92
C VAL A 92 -25.74 1.04 -6.09
N ALA A 93 -24.65 0.28 -6.17
CA ALA A 93 -23.40 0.59 -5.47
C ALA A 93 -22.76 1.86 -6.05
N ASP A 94 -22.28 2.76 -5.19
CA ASP A 94 -21.48 3.92 -5.60
C ASP A 94 -20.03 3.53 -5.95
N VAL A 95 -19.26 4.48 -6.51
CA VAL A 95 -17.88 4.22 -6.93
C VAL A 95 -16.99 3.80 -5.74
N ALA A 96 -17.20 4.38 -4.56
CA ALA A 96 -16.46 4.03 -3.35
C ALA A 96 -16.74 2.59 -2.89
N SER A 97 -17.99 2.14 -2.98
CA SER A 97 -18.37 0.76 -2.69
C SER A 97 -17.83 -0.19 -3.75
N LEU A 98 -17.90 0.17 -5.04
CA LEU A 98 -17.32 -0.63 -6.14
C LEU A 98 -15.80 -0.82 -5.97
N ALA A 99 -15.06 0.23 -5.63
CA ALA A 99 -13.62 0.16 -5.39
C ALA A 99 -13.26 -0.75 -4.20
N ARG A 100 -14.03 -0.66 -3.09
CA ARG A 100 -13.85 -1.55 -1.93
C ARG A 100 -14.18 -3.00 -2.24
N LEU A 101 -15.29 -3.24 -2.95
CA LEU A 101 -15.69 -4.58 -3.38
C LEU A 101 -14.64 -5.19 -4.31
N HIS A 102 -14.13 -4.41 -5.27
CA HIS A 102 -13.05 -4.84 -6.16
C HIS A 102 -11.79 -5.22 -5.37
N SER A 103 -11.35 -4.37 -4.45
CA SER A 103 -10.15 -4.64 -3.64
C SER A 103 -10.32 -5.84 -2.71
N ALA A 104 -11.50 -6.02 -2.12
CA ALA A 104 -11.83 -7.20 -1.30
C ALA A 104 -11.80 -8.48 -2.14
N ALA A 105 -12.49 -8.49 -3.28
CA ALA A 105 -12.56 -9.61 -4.20
C ALA A 105 -11.18 -10.00 -4.75
N ALA A 106 -10.42 -9.01 -5.23
CA ALA A 106 -9.07 -9.26 -5.75
C ALA A 106 -8.09 -9.69 -4.65
N SER A 107 -8.20 -9.16 -3.44
CA SER A 107 -7.42 -9.64 -2.29
C SER A 107 -7.72 -11.11 -1.97
N ALA A 108 -8.99 -11.53 -2.11
CA ALA A 108 -9.39 -12.92 -1.89
C ALA A 108 -8.70 -13.88 -2.88
N LEU A 109 -8.48 -13.45 -4.13
CA LEU A 109 -7.79 -14.25 -5.14
C LEU A 109 -6.32 -14.53 -4.80
N ILE A 110 -5.69 -13.64 -4.02
CA ILE A 110 -4.30 -13.79 -3.53
C ILE A 110 -4.26 -14.69 -2.30
N SER A 111 -5.22 -14.53 -1.38
CA SER A 111 -5.29 -15.37 -0.20
C SER A 111 -5.57 -16.81 -0.62
N SER A 112 -4.68 -17.75 -0.28
CA SER A 112 -4.69 -19.18 -0.70
C SER A 112 -5.94 -19.99 -0.29
N SER A 113 -7.02 -19.35 0.17
CA SER A 113 -8.30 -20.01 0.44
C SER A 113 -9.03 -20.24 -0.88
N GLU A 114 -9.27 -21.50 -1.24
CA GLU A 114 -10.09 -21.84 -2.44
C GLU A 114 -11.57 -21.44 -2.28
N THR A 115 -11.99 -21.09 -1.07
CA THR A 115 -13.39 -20.78 -0.75
C THR A 115 -13.89 -19.61 -1.60
N LYS A 116 -14.89 -19.88 -2.45
CA LYS A 116 -15.57 -18.87 -3.28
C LYS A 116 -14.68 -18.15 -4.27
N LYS A 117 -13.55 -18.74 -4.68
CA LYS A 117 -12.57 -18.10 -5.55
C LYS A 117 -13.15 -17.67 -6.91
N GLU A 118 -13.99 -18.49 -7.52
CA GLU A 118 -14.61 -18.15 -8.82
C GLU A 118 -15.66 -17.05 -8.67
N GLU A 119 -16.47 -17.08 -7.62
CA GLU A 119 -17.42 -16.00 -7.31
C GLU A 119 -16.71 -14.67 -7.03
N MET A 120 -15.58 -14.68 -6.30
CA MET A 120 -14.75 -13.49 -6.09
C MET A 120 -14.18 -12.96 -7.41
N LYS A 121 -13.77 -13.86 -8.30
CA LYS A 121 -13.28 -13.47 -9.63
C LYS A 121 -14.37 -12.78 -10.44
N GLN A 122 -15.57 -13.37 -10.49
CA GLN A 122 -16.74 -12.78 -11.17
C GLN A 122 -17.11 -11.43 -10.57
N LEU A 123 -17.06 -11.27 -9.25
CA LEU A 123 -17.29 -9.99 -8.57
C LEU A 123 -16.23 -8.94 -8.96
N ALA A 124 -14.95 -9.33 -9.07
CA ALA A 124 -13.88 -8.42 -9.47
C ALA A 124 -14.02 -7.96 -10.94
N GLU A 125 -14.48 -8.85 -11.83
CA GLU A 125 -14.80 -8.53 -13.23
C GLU A 125 -16.00 -7.58 -13.32
N GLU A 126 -17.07 -7.88 -12.59
CA GLU A 126 -18.31 -7.11 -12.61
C GLU A 126 -18.12 -5.70 -12.03
N THR A 127 -17.38 -5.58 -10.92
CA THR A 127 -17.00 -4.28 -10.36
C THR A 127 -16.15 -3.46 -11.34
N SER A 128 -15.27 -4.10 -12.12
CA SER A 128 -14.51 -3.43 -13.18
C SER A 128 -15.42 -2.93 -14.31
N ARG A 129 -16.40 -3.73 -14.72
CA ARG A 129 -17.39 -3.35 -15.74
C ARG A 129 -18.24 -2.15 -15.30
N LEU A 130 -18.73 -2.17 -14.06
CA LEU A 130 -19.52 -1.07 -13.50
C LEU A 130 -18.69 0.20 -13.30
N MET A 131 -17.44 0.03 -12.85
CA MET A 131 -16.49 1.13 -12.73
C MET A 131 -16.20 1.79 -14.09
N HIS A 132 -16.07 1.00 -15.16
CA HIS A 132 -15.84 1.53 -16.50
C HIS A 132 -16.91 2.56 -16.91
N ALA A 133 -18.17 2.29 -16.61
CA ALA A 133 -19.27 3.20 -16.91
C ALA A 133 -19.27 4.49 -16.07
N ARG A 134 -18.50 4.54 -14.98
CA ARG A 134 -18.51 5.61 -13.97
C ARG A 134 -17.10 6.15 -13.66
N LEU A 135 -16.16 5.96 -14.58
CA LEU A 135 -14.77 6.42 -14.40
C LEU A 135 -14.66 7.91 -14.12
N GLU A 136 -15.58 8.72 -14.65
CA GLU A 136 -15.60 10.17 -14.44
C GLU A 136 -15.86 10.57 -12.98
N GLU A 137 -16.55 9.71 -12.21
CA GLU A 137 -16.85 9.93 -10.78
C GLU A 137 -15.72 9.43 -9.86
N ALA A 138 -14.69 8.78 -10.41
CA ALA A 138 -13.62 8.16 -9.64
C ALA A 138 -12.63 9.20 -9.08
N SER A 139 -12.26 9.05 -7.80
CA SER A 139 -11.17 9.79 -7.17
C SER A 139 -9.83 9.05 -7.38
N PRO A 140 -8.69 9.69 -7.09
CA PRO A 140 -7.38 9.04 -7.11
C PRO A 140 -7.32 7.73 -6.32
N ALA A 141 -7.92 7.69 -5.12
CA ALA A 141 -8.01 6.49 -4.29
C ALA A 141 -8.80 5.36 -4.97
N HIS A 142 -9.90 5.70 -5.64
CA HIS A 142 -10.69 4.73 -6.39
C HIS A 142 -9.88 4.14 -7.55
N LEU A 143 -9.23 4.98 -8.36
CA LEU A 143 -8.46 4.54 -9.53
C LEU A 143 -7.29 3.63 -9.15
N THR A 144 -6.54 4.01 -8.11
CA THR A 144 -5.39 3.25 -7.60
C THR A 144 -5.79 1.90 -7.00
N ALA A 145 -6.99 1.78 -6.41
CA ALA A 145 -7.50 0.50 -5.92
C ALA A 145 -7.66 -0.54 -7.03
N PHE A 146 -8.11 -0.13 -8.23
CA PHE A 146 -8.22 -1.03 -9.39
C PHE A 146 -6.84 -1.34 -10.00
N VAL A 147 -5.97 -0.32 -10.11
CA VAL A 147 -4.60 -0.46 -10.63
C VAL A 147 -3.81 -1.55 -9.93
N ARG A 148 -3.92 -1.60 -8.60
CA ARG A 148 -3.19 -2.56 -7.74
C ARG A 148 -3.44 -4.03 -8.11
N HIS A 149 -4.60 -4.35 -8.65
CA HIS A 149 -5.10 -5.72 -8.78
C HIS A 149 -5.20 -6.23 -10.22
N TRP A 150 -4.68 -5.48 -11.20
CA TRP A 150 -4.81 -5.80 -12.62
C TRP A 150 -4.21 -7.12 -13.08
N ASP A 151 -3.16 -7.60 -12.40
CA ASP A 151 -2.52 -8.88 -12.72
C ASP A 151 -3.32 -10.09 -12.22
N LEU A 152 -4.24 -9.87 -11.27
CA LEU A 152 -4.92 -10.91 -10.51
C LEU A 152 -6.31 -11.19 -11.02
N VAL A 153 -6.96 -10.18 -11.59
CA VAL A 153 -8.29 -10.30 -12.17
C VAL A 153 -8.12 -10.62 -13.66
N PRO A 154 -8.56 -11.80 -14.13
CA PRO A 154 -8.54 -12.12 -15.56
C PRO A 154 -9.23 -11.01 -16.33
N ALA A 155 -8.55 -10.62 -17.41
CA ALA A 155 -8.43 -9.24 -17.81
C ALA A 155 -9.76 -8.47 -17.79
N PRO A 156 -9.84 -7.31 -17.10
CA PRO A 156 -10.75 -6.30 -17.60
C PRO A 156 -10.35 -5.98 -19.04
N SER A 157 -11.32 -5.64 -19.90
CA SER A 157 -11.05 -5.39 -21.31
C SER A 157 -9.89 -4.39 -21.48
N GLY A 158 -9.06 -4.55 -22.52
CA GLY A 158 -7.97 -3.61 -22.82
C GLY A 158 -8.46 -2.16 -22.81
N ALA A 159 -9.67 -1.94 -23.34
CA ALA A 159 -10.36 -0.66 -23.30
C ALA A 159 -10.58 -0.10 -21.89
N PHE A 160 -10.94 -0.92 -20.90
CA PHE A 160 -11.06 -0.44 -19.51
C PHE A 160 -9.71 -0.02 -18.94
N ARG A 161 -8.65 -0.78 -19.20
CA ARG A 161 -7.30 -0.47 -18.71
C ARG A 161 -6.83 0.88 -19.26
N GLU A 162 -6.96 1.06 -20.57
CA GLU A 162 -6.64 2.33 -21.24
C GLU A 162 -7.49 3.49 -20.70
N ALA A 163 -8.80 3.30 -20.57
CA ALA A 163 -9.70 4.33 -20.04
C ALA A 163 -9.38 4.70 -18.59
N LEU A 164 -9.04 3.73 -17.75
CA LEU A 164 -8.67 3.96 -16.36
C LEU A 164 -7.35 4.74 -16.27
N VAL A 165 -6.33 4.34 -17.02
CA VAL A 165 -5.04 5.07 -17.07
C VAL A 165 -5.23 6.48 -17.61
N ALA A 166 -6.00 6.65 -18.68
CA ALA A 166 -6.31 7.97 -19.24
C ALA A 166 -7.03 8.85 -18.22
N GLN A 167 -7.97 8.30 -17.46
CA GLN A 167 -8.68 9.03 -16.40
C GLN A 167 -7.74 9.39 -15.23
N ALA A 168 -6.85 8.47 -14.83
CA ALA A 168 -5.84 8.75 -13.82
C ALA A 168 -4.90 9.88 -14.26
N ILE A 169 -4.47 9.87 -15.53
CA ILE A 169 -3.65 10.94 -16.12
C ILE A 169 -4.35 12.29 -16.06
N ARG A 170 -5.64 12.35 -16.42
CA ARG A 170 -6.44 13.59 -16.35
C ARG A 170 -6.53 14.17 -14.94
N GLN A 171 -6.48 13.31 -13.92
CA GLN A 171 -6.60 13.70 -12.52
C GLN A 171 -5.27 13.78 -11.78
N LEU A 172 -4.11 13.67 -12.44
CA LEU A 172 -2.79 13.56 -11.78
C LEU A 172 -2.46 14.65 -10.76
N TYR A 173 -3.05 15.84 -10.89
CA TYR A 173 -2.84 16.92 -9.93
C TYR A 173 -3.57 16.73 -8.60
N PHE A 174 -4.53 15.80 -8.53
CA PHE A 174 -5.24 15.44 -7.30
C PHE A 174 -4.64 14.22 -6.59
N PHE A 175 -3.64 13.57 -7.21
CA PHE A 175 -2.93 12.45 -6.59
C PHE A 175 -1.93 13.00 -5.58
N ASP A 176 -1.99 12.49 -4.36
CA ASP A 176 -0.86 12.59 -3.43
C ASP A 176 0.26 11.61 -3.79
N GLU A 177 1.33 11.65 -3.02
CA GLU A 177 2.54 10.88 -3.24
C GLU A 177 2.34 9.34 -3.19
N ASP A 178 1.48 8.83 -2.29
CA ASP A 178 1.20 7.39 -2.17
C ASP A 178 0.30 6.93 -3.33
N HIS A 179 -0.69 7.73 -3.71
CA HIS A 179 -1.51 7.45 -4.88
C HIS A 179 -0.65 7.44 -6.16
N LEU A 180 0.23 8.43 -6.33
CA LEU A 180 1.09 8.56 -7.50
C LEU A 180 2.07 7.38 -7.59
N SER A 181 2.74 7.04 -6.49
CA SER A 181 3.73 5.95 -6.46
C SER A 181 3.09 4.58 -6.75
N ARG A 182 1.86 4.34 -6.28
CA ARG A 182 1.10 3.11 -6.57
C ARG A 182 0.57 3.07 -8.00
N LEU A 183 0.08 4.19 -8.52
CA LEU A 183 -0.35 4.29 -9.91
C LEU A 183 0.83 3.97 -10.83
N LEU A 184 1.98 4.60 -10.58
CA LEU A 184 3.21 4.36 -11.31
C LEU A 184 3.62 2.88 -11.26
N GLU A 185 3.66 2.27 -10.07
CA GLU A 185 4.02 0.84 -9.93
C GLU A 185 3.11 -0.09 -10.74
N GLY A 186 1.79 0.12 -10.68
CA GLY A 186 0.85 -0.74 -11.38
C GLY A 186 0.84 -0.53 -12.89
N VAL A 187 0.89 0.72 -13.36
CA VAL A 187 0.92 1.05 -14.79
C VAL A 187 2.24 0.60 -15.42
N THR A 188 3.38 0.82 -14.77
CA THR A 188 4.68 0.37 -15.28
C THR A 188 4.77 -1.14 -15.38
N ARG A 189 4.20 -1.86 -14.40
CA ARG A 189 4.15 -3.33 -14.44
C ARG A 189 3.32 -3.84 -15.61
N LEU A 190 2.13 -3.26 -15.80
CA LEU A 190 1.26 -3.59 -16.92
C LEU A 190 1.97 -3.29 -18.26
N ALA A 191 2.51 -2.08 -18.42
CA ALA A 191 3.21 -1.66 -19.63
C ALA A 191 4.43 -2.56 -19.94
N ALA A 192 5.19 -2.97 -18.92
CA ALA A 192 6.33 -3.86 -19.11
C ALA A 192 5.93 -5.26 -19.58
N SER A 193 4.79 -5.76 -19.09
CA SER A 193 4.26 -7.07 -19.47
C SER A 193 3.66 -7.09 -20.88
N SER A 194 2.93 -6.03 -21.27
CA SER A 194 2.24 -5.95 -22.56
C SER A 194 3.10 -5.39 -23.68
N LYS A 195 4.10 -4.57 -23.34
CA LYS A 195 4.89 -3.75 -24.27
C LYS A 195 4.03 -2.84 -25.15
N ASP A 196 2.90 -2.41 -24.60
CA ASP A 196 1.97 -1.49 -25.26
C ASP A 196 2.52 -0.06 -25.24
N GLU A 197 2.73 0.52 -26.42
CA GLU A 197 3.30 1.86 -26.59
C GLU A 197 2.45 2.97 -25.98
N THR A 198 1.12 2.84 -25.95
CA THR A 198 0.23 3.82 -25.30
C THR A 198 0.39 3.77 -23.78
N LEU A 199 0.54 2.58 -23.21
CA LEU A 199 0.84 2.43 -21.78
C LEU A 199 2.26 2.88 -21.45
N LEU A 200 3.25 2.63 -22.30
CA LEU A 200 4.61 3.13 -22.10
C LEU A 200 4.65 4.67 -22.11
N ALA A 201 3.96 5.32 -23.05
CA ALA A 201 3.82 6.78 -23.05
C ALA A 201 3.12 7.31 -21.79
N SER A 202 2.14 6.57 -21.27
CA SER A 202 1.48 6.89 -19.99
C SER A 202 2.46 6.81 -18.82
N VAL A 203 3.36 5.83 -18.80
CA VAL A 203 4.42 5.71 -17.79
C VAL A 203 5.39 6.90 -17.85
N ASP A 204 5.77 7.36 -19.04
CA ASP A 204 6.62 8.55 -19.19
C ASP A 204 5.99 9.81 -18.58
N GLU A 205 4.67 9.98 -18.76
CA GLU A 205 3.92 11.09 -18.18
C GLU A 205 3.83 11.00 -16.65
N LEU A 206 3.62 9.81 -16.11
CA LEU A 206 3.64 9.57 -14.65
C LEU A 206 5.02 9.88 -14.05
N PHE A 207 6.11 9.46 -14.70
CA PHE A 207 7.47 9.80 -14.26
C PHE A 207 7.75 11.30 -14.36
N ARG A 208 7.26 11.98 -15.41
CA ARG A 208 7.37 13.44 -15.53
C ARG A 208 6.70 14.13 -14.34
N ARG A 209 5.47 13.71 -13.99
CA ARG A 209 4.74 14.26 -12.84
C ARG A 209 5.44 13.99 -11.50
N ALA A 210 5.97 12.78 -11.31
CA ALA A 210 6.72 12.42 -10.11
C ALA A 210 8.01 13.23 -9.97
N GLU A 211 8.73 13.46 -11.08
CA GLU A 211 9.93 14.31 -11.11
C GLU A 211 9.61 15.77 -10.79
N GLU A 212 8.52 16.30 -11.35
CA GLU A 212 8.05 17.65 -11.02
C GLU A 212 7.71 17.78 -9.54
N GLU A 213 7.01 16.81 -8.96
CA GLU A 213 6.69 16.83 -7.52
C GLU A 213 7.94 16.75 -6.66
N ALA A 214 8.80 15.77 -6.91
CA ALA A 214 9.99 15.48 -6.12
C ALA A 214 11.01 16.62 -6.14
N THR A 215 10.94 17.50 -7.14
CA THR A 215 11.83 18.66 -7.27
C THR A 215 11.23 19.97 -6.76
N THR A 216 10.00 19.94 -6.21
CA THR A 216 9.40 21.11 -5.55
C THR A 216 9.92 21.32 -4.11
N GLU A 217 9.85 22.56 -3.61
CA GLU A 217 10.29 22.91 -2.26
C GLU A 217 9.47 22.24 -1.14
N GLN A 218 8.22 21.86 -1.42
CA GLN A 218 7.30 21.25 -0.45
C GLN A 218 7.07 19.76 -0.72
N ALA A 219 7.94 19.14 -1.51
CA ALA A 219 7.81 17.73 -1.88
C ALA A 219 7.86 16.82 -0.65
N PHE A 220 6.89 15.92 -0.54
CA PHE A 220 6.90 14.86 0.45
C PHE A 220 6.72 13.52 -0.25
N PHE A 221 7.64 12.58 -0.02
CA PHE A 221 7.55 11.21 -0.51
C PHE A 221 7.91 10.24 0.59
N SER A 222 6.98 9.39 1.04
CA SER A 222 7.33 8.37 2.04
C SER A 222 8.43 7.42 1.50
N PRO A 223 9.23 6.80 2.38
CA PRO A 223 10.24 5.83 1.96
C PRO A 223 9.67 4.70 1.09
N GLU A 224 8.45 4.25 1.40
CA GLU A 224 7.68 3.28 0.65
C GLU A 224 7.39 3.75 -0.78
N SER A 225 6.98 5.01 -0.94
CA SER A 225 6.74 5.58 -2.26
C SER A 225 8.02 5.78 -3.05
N CYS A 226 9.10 6.27 -2.42
CA CYS A 226 10.42 6.32 -3.04
C CYS A 226 10.82 4.94 -3.57
N LEU A 227 10.67 3.89 -2.75
CA LEU A 227 10.93 2.51 -3.15
C LEU A 227 10.07 2.08 -4.35
N ARG A 228 8.76 2.37 -4.34
CA ARG A 228 7.88 2.05 -5.48
C ARG A 228 8.30 2.76 -6.75
N ILE A 229 8.69 4.04 -6.66
CA ILE A 229 9.15 4.81 -7.81
C ILE A 229 10.48 4.26 -8.34
N PHE A 230 11.46 3.97 -7.48
CA PHE A 230 12.71 3.35 -7.90
C PHE A 230 12.50 1.99 -8.55
N ALA A 231 11.71 1.11 -7.94
CA ALA A 231 11.40 -0.20 -8.50
C ALA A 231 10.67 -0.09 -9.86
N SER A 232 9.80 0.90 -10.01
CA SER A 232 9.14 1.19 -11.28
C SER A 232 10.14 1.67 -12.31
N LEU A 233 11.08 2.55 -11.95
CA LEU A 233 12.08 3.08 -12.88
C LEU A 233 13.03 1.99 -13.38
N VAL A 234 13.45 1.07 -12.49
CA VAL A 234 14.25 -0.12 -12.87
C VAL A 234 13.49 -0.99 -13.87
N ARG A 235 12.24 -1.35 -13.55
CA ARG A 235 11.39 -2.17 -14.43
C ARG A 235 11.16 -1.48 -15.78
N TYR A 236 10.95 -0.18 -15.77
CA TYR A 236 10.77 0.59 -17.00
C TYR A 236 12.06 0.64 -17.82
N GLY A 237 13.22 0.72 -17.16
CA GLY A 237 14.55 0.63 -17.78
C GLY A 237 14.80 -0.66 -18.56
N GLU A 238 14.20 -1.79 -18.14
CA GLU A 238 14.28 -3.06 -18.88
C GLU A 238 13.62 -2.98 -20.28
N VAL A 239 12.62 -2.09 -20.42
CA VAL A 239 11.88 -1.88 -21.68
C VAL A 239 12.39 -0.64 -22.43
N ARG A 240 12.80 0.39 -21.70
CA ARG A 240 13.34 1.66 -22.18
C ARG A 240 14.67 1.95 -21.50
N PRO A 241 15.80 1.41 -22.01
CA PRO A 241 17.11 1.51 -21.33
C PRO A 241 17.60 2.93 -21.04
N GLU A 242 17.16 3.93 -21.81
CA GLU A 242 17.53 5.33 -21.60
C GLU A 242 16.67 6.04 -20.53
N ALA A 243 15.56 5.44 -20.09
CA ALA A 243 14.64 6.08 -19.15
C ALA A 243 15.27 6.41 -17.79
N PRO A 244 16.04 5.51 -17.13
CA PRO A 244 16.72 5.85 -15.88
C PRO A 244 17.68 7.05 -16.02
N ARG A 245 18.42 7.12 -17.14
CA ARG A 245 19.35 8.23 -17.43
C ARG A 245 18.61 9.55 -17.65
N ASN A 246 17.50 9.50 -18.37
CA ASN A 246 16.67 10.68 -18.62
C ASN A 246 15.97 11.20 -17.35
N ARG A 247 15.93 10.39 -16.28
CA ARG A 247 15.28 10.70 -15.00
C ARG A 247 16.26 10.80 -13.83
N GLU A 248 17.52 11.16 -14.13
CA GLU A 248 18.55 11.32 -13.10
C GLU A 248 18.15 12.32 -12.02
N ARG A 249 17.44 13.41 -12.37
CA ARG A 249 17.00 14.41 -11.37
C ARG A 249 16.00 13.83 -10.39
N LEU A 250 15.03 13.04 -10.85
CA LEU A 250 14.11 12.30 -9.98
C LEU A 250 14.89 11.35 -9.06
N VAL A 251 15.86 10.59 -9.59
CA VAL A 251 16.66 9.66 -8.77
C VAL A 251 17.43 10.39 -7.68
N VAL A 252 18.07 11.51 -8.01
CA VAL A 252 18.82 12.34 -7.05
C VAL A 252 17.88 12.95 -6.00
N ALA A 253 16.74 13.50 -6.42
CA ALA A 253 15.76 14.10 -5.52
C ALA A 253 15.24 13.11 -4.47
N LEU A 254 14.84 11.90 -4.91
CA LEU A 254 14.38 10.84 -4.01
C LEU A 254 15.51 10.32 -3.10
N CYS A 255 16.75 10.22 -3.60
CA CYS A 255 17.90 9.85 -2.77
C CYS A 255 18.15 10.87 -1.66
N ASN A 256 18.11 12.17 -1.98
CA ASN A 256 18.28 13.27 -1.03
C ASN A 256 17.17 13.26 0.04
N TYR A 257 15.93 12.97 -0.39
CA TYR A 257 14.81 12.83 0.53
C TYR A 257 15.05 11.70 1.56
N LEU A 258 15.50 10.53 1.10
CA LEU A 258 15.77 9.37 1.96
C LEU A 258 16.95 9.58 2.91
N THR A 259 17.92 10.41 2.54
CA THR A 259 19.03 10.78 3.43
C THR A 259 18.71 11.97 4.34
N GLY A 260 17.54 12.60 4.16
CA GLY A 260 17.16 13.80 4.89
C GLY A 260 18.07 15.00 4.64
N VAL A 261 18.77 14.98 3.50
CA VAL A 261 19.46 16.16 2.99
C VAL A 261 18.37 16.97 2.30
N ASP A 262 17.78 17.92 3.01
CA ASP A 262 16.87 18.89 2.39
C ASP A 262 17.60 19.50 1.19
N SER A 263 16.95 19.43 0.02
CA SER A 263 17.44 19.91 -1.28
C SER A 263 17.83 21.41 -1.26
N VAL A 264 17.64 22.13 -0.15
CA VAL A 264 17.71 23.60 -0.05
C VAL A 264 18.63 24.12 1.06
N ALA A 265 19.20 23.29 1.94
CA ALA A 265 20.02 23.77 3.07
C ALA A 265 21.46 24.23 2.72
N ALA A 266 21.69 24.72 1.50
CA ALA A 266 22.93 25.40 1.11
C ALA A 266 22.87 26.93 1.33
N VAL A 267 21.77 27.51 1.83
CA VAL A 267 21.67 28.96 2.03
C VAL A 267 21.01 29.31 3.38
N SER A 268 21.81 29.97 4.23
CA SER A 268 21.48 30.81 5.39
C SER A 268 20.99 30.16 6.71
N SER A 269 21.84 30.28 7.73
CA SER A 269 21.55 30.05 9.16
C SER A 269 21.82 31.32 9.98
N ASP A 270 20.90 31.67 10.89
CA ASP A 270 21.07 32.43 12.15
C ASP A 270 19.63 32.66 12.71
N GLY A 271 19.21 32.48 13.97
CA GLY A 271 19.80 32.10 15.26
C GLY A 271 18.83 32.55 16.39
N ALA A 272 18.79 31.81 17.52
CA ALA A 272 18.33 32.18 18.90
C ALA A 272 16.92 31.77 19.45
N SER A 273 16.87 30.57 20.06
CA SER A 273 16.56 30.18 21.48
C SER A 273 15.22 30.48 22.24
N ASP A 274 14.54 29.37 22.63
CA ASP A 274 13.97 28.86 23.93
C ASP A 274 12.90 29.62 24.78
N PRO A 275 12.15 28.94 25.71
CA PRO A 275 11.45 27.63 25.66
C PRO A 275 10.03 27.65 26.36
N GLU A 276 9.17 26.63 26.20
CA GLU A 276 8.36 26.00 27.29
C GLU A 276 7.38 24.87 26.83
N GLU A 277 7.40 23.80 27.62
CA GLU A 277 6.52 22.62 27.85
C GLU A 277 5.29 22.30 26.94
N LEU A 278 5.16 21.02 26.50
CA LEU A 278 4.09 20.08 26.95
C LEU A 278 4.06 18.70 26.21
N TRP A 279 4.26 17.63 27.00
CA TRP A 279 3.67 16.28 27.04
C TRP A 279 3.08 15.51 25.81
N VAL A 280 3.40 14.20 25.84
CA VAL A 280 2.63 12.96 25.48
C VAL A 280 3.05 12.17 24.21
N LYS A 281 3.21 10.85 24.46
CA LYS A 281 3.47 9.69 23.59
C LYS A 281 2.50 9.53 22.40
N GLU A 282 2.95 8.85 21.35
CA GLU A 282 2.35 7.59 20.87
C GLU A 282 3.24 6.84 19.87
N ASP A 283 3.17 5.50 19.97
CA ASP A 283 3.81 4.48 19.13
C ASP A 283 2.93 4.12 17.91
N GLU A 284 3.57 3.37 17.00
CA GLU A 284 3.05 2.33 16.09
C GLU A 284 2.78 2.64 14.61
N ASP A 285 3.47 1.82 13.80
CA ASP A 285 3.38 1.63 12.36
C ASP A 285 1.98 1.20 11.89
N LEU A 286 1.47 1.87 10.86
CA LEU A 286 0.24 1.47 10.16
C LEU A 286 0.42 1.51 8.63
N PRO A 287 0.43 0.37 7.92
CA PRO A 287 0.09 0.32 6.52
C PRO A 287 -1.36 -0.19 6.39
N LEU A 288 -2.28 0.70 5.98
CA LEU A 288 -3.51 0.47 5.18
C LEU A 288 -4.52 1.63 5.37
N LEU A 289 -4.11 2.88 5.11
CA LEU A 289 -5.03 4.00 4.92
C LEU A 289 -5.32 4.14 3.43
N PHE A 290 -6.34 3.44 2.93
CA PHE A 290 -6.83 3.64 1.55
C PHE A 290 -8.34 3.95 1.50
N PHE A 291 -9.02 3.89 2.64
CA PHE A 291 -10.47 4.09 2.73
C PHE A 291 -10.90 4.86 4.01
N ALA A 292 -9.96 5.51 4.68
CA ALA A 292 -10.27 6.44 5.76
C ALA A 292 -10.32 7.87 5.19
N GLU A 293 -11.33 8.13 4.35
CA GLU A 293 -11.75 9.51 4.12
C GLU A 293 -12.59 9.95 5.33
N ASP A 294 -12.37 11.20 5.76
CA ASP A 294 -12.93 11.90 6.92
C ASP A 294 -12.29 11.64 8.30
N ALA A 295 -11.03 12.06 8.44
CA ALA A 295 -10.57 12.68 9.69
C ALA A 295 -9.82 13.99 9.37
N LYS A 296 -10.28 15.07 9.99
CA LYS A 296 -9.92 16.46 9.71
C LYS A 296 -8.42 16.76 9.84
N GLY A 297 -7.94 17.56 8.88
CA GLY A 297 -6.86 18.56 8.97
C GLY A 297 -5.73 18.33 9.97
N PHE A 298 -4.54 18.00 9.44
CA PHE A 298 -3.28 18.20 10.14
C PHE A 298 -2.47 19.30 9.45
N SER A 299 -2.27 20.39 10.19
CA SER A 299 -1.41 21.52 9.84
C SER A 299 -0.12 21.37 10.66
N LEU A 300 1.04 21.36 10.01
CA LEU A 300 2.33 21.53 10.69
C LEU A 300 3.34 22.27 9.78
N ARG A 301 3.49 23.57 10.04
CA ARG A 301 4.78 24.29 10.12
C ARG A 301 5.10 24.33 11.62
N GLU A 302 6.34 24.22 12.12
CA GLU A 302 7.59 24.87 11.71
C GLU A 302 8.81 24.13 12.31
N ASP A 303 9.98 24.33 11.70
CA ASP A 303 11.28 23.71 11.97
C ASP A 303 11.89 24.00 13.36
N SER A 304 12.64 23.03 13.90
CA SER A 304 13.74 23.30 14.85
C SER A 304 15.00 22.49 14.49
N ALA A 305 16.14 23.18 14.37
CA ALA A 305 17.39 22.70 13.78
C ALA A 305 18.22 21.75 14.68
N LEU A 306 17.66 21.26 15.79
CA LEU A 306 18.34 20.32 16.70
C LEU A 306 17.78 18.89 16.63
N ASP A 307 16.72 18.66 15.85
CA ASP A 307 16.12 17.33 15.60
C ASP A 307 16.51 16.73 14.23
N ARG A 308 17.52 17.29 13.55
CA ARG A 308 17.91 16.83 12.20
C ARG A 308 18.48 15.41 12.18
N ASP A 309 19.16 14.98 13.24
CA ASP A 309 19.66 13.60 13.32
C ASP A 309 18.54 12.62 13.74
N SER A 310 17.60 13.01 14.60
CA SER A 310 16.48 12.16 15.06
C SER A 310 15.39 11.97 13.99
N ALA A 311 15.09 13.02 13.20
CA ALA A 311 14.14 12.94 12.08
C ALA A 311 14.69 12.11 10.91
N ASN A 312 16.01 12.19 10.65
CA ASN A 312 16.70 11.37 9.66
C ASN A 312 16.82 9.91 10.14
N GLU A 313 16.93 9.68 11.45
CA GLU A 313 16.83 8.36 12.05
C GLU A 313 15.44 7.73 11.85
N SER A 314 14.37 8.53 11.93
CA SER A 314 12.97 8.06 11.87
C SER A 314 12.50 7.63 10.47
N ARG A 315 12.84 8.38 9.40
CA ARG A 315 12.22 8.15 8.08
C ARG A 315 12.44 6.75 7.54
N LEU A 316 13.69 6.30 7.42
CA LEU A 316 13.98 4.98 6.87
C LEU A 316 13.57 3.84 7.81
N GLN A 317 13.38 4.06 9.11
CA GLN A 317 13.06 3.01 10.09
C GLN A 317 11.69 2.36 9.86
N ALA A 318 10.74 3.06 9.22
CA ALA A 318 9.41 2.54 8.87
C ALA A 318 9.45 1.35 7.90
N LEU A 319 10.49 1.25 7.07
CA LEU A 319 10.60 0.19 6.06
C LEU A 319 10.82 -1.18 6.71
N SER A 320 10.15 -2.21 6.17
CA SER A 320 10.40 -3.61 6.54
C SER A 320 11.78 -4.09 6.08
N ALA A 321 12.30 -5.16 6.69
CA ALA A 321 13.57 -5.78 6.28
C ALA A 321 13.57 -6.17 4.79
N ALA A 322 12.46 -6.74 4.29
CA ALA A 322 12.28 -7.06 2.88
C ALA A 322 12.26 -5.81 1.99
N SER A 323 11.71 -4.70 2.48
CA SER A 323 11.71 -3.41 1.76
C SER A 323 13.13 -2.86 1.59
N TYR A 324 14.02 -3.02 2.58
CA TYR A 324 15.42 -2.61 2.44
C TYR A 324 16.17 -3.42 1.38
N ILE A 325 15.95 -4.75 1.31
CA ILE A 325 16.53 -5.60 0.25
C ILE A 325 16.10 -5.07 -1.13
N ARG A 326 14.80 -4.79 -1.31
CA ARG A 326 14.28 -4.23 -2.56
C ARG A 326 14.86 -2.84 -2.86
N LEU A 327 15.05 -2.00 -1.85
CA LEU A 327 15.63 -0.67 -2.01
C LEU A 327 17.08 -0.74 -2.45
N LEU A 328 17.92 -1.56 -1.79
CA LEU A 328 19.31 -1.76 -2.20
C LEU A 328 19.41 -2.33 -3.62
N GLY A 329 18.56 -3.30 -3.95
CA GLY A 329 18.48 -3.84 -5.30
C GLY A 329 18.14 -2.75 -6.33
N ALA A 330 17.12 -1.93 -6.07
CA ALA A 330 16.72 -0.87 -6.98
C ALA A 330 17.82 0.20 -7.14
N LEU A 331 18.44 0.64 -6.05
CA LEU A 331 19.54 1.61 -6.08
C LEU A 331 20.75 1.08 -6.86
N ARG A 332 21.07 -0.22 -6.71
CA ARG A 332 22.12 -0.89 -7.49
C ARG A 332 21.84 -0.83 -8.99
N GLU A 333 20.64 -1.23 -9.41
CA GLU A 333 20.26 -1.25 -10.83
C GLU A 333 20.21 0.16 -11.44
N LEU A 334 19.85 1.17 -10.65
CA LEU A 334 19.90 2.58 -11.06
C LEU A 334 21.32 3.17 -11.08
N GLY A 335 22.33 2.39 -10.70
CA GLY A 335 23.73 2.82 -10.72
C GLY A 335 24.10 3.78 -9.59
N VAL A 336 23.30 3.86 -8.52
CA VAL A 336 23.64 4.62 -7.31
C VAL A 336 24.79 3.90 -6.61
N ARG A 337 25.96 4.54 -6.53
CA ARG A 337 27.20 3.95 -6.01
C ARG A 337 27.76 4.75 -4.85
N GLY A 338 28.06 4.04 -3.77
CA GLY A 338 28.64 4.62 -2.55
C GLY A 338 27.73 5.66 -1.88
N GLY A 339 28.09 6.05 -0.67
CA GLY A 339 27.44 7.15 0.04
C GLY A 339 26.56 6.74 1.21
N VAL A 340 26.18 7.76 1.98
CA VAL A 340 25.51 7.65 3.28
C VAL A 340 24.22 6.81 3.18
N LEU A 341 23.46 6.95 2.09
CA LEU A 341 22.21 6.21 1.89
C LEU A 341 22.43 4.69 1.88
N LEU A 342 23.36 4.20 1.05
CA LEU A 342 23.60 2.76 0.91
C LEU A 342 24.11 2.15 2.22
N SER A 343 25.06 2.82 2.87
CA SER A 343 25.57 2.38 4.18
C SER A 343 24.47 2.38 5.24
N ARG A 344 23.59 3.39 5.24
CA ARG A 344 22.48 3.47 6.19
C ARG A 344 21.43 2.40 5.97
N VAL A 345 21.01 2.17 4.72
CA VAL A 345 20.04 1.12 4.38
C VAL A 345 20.61 -0.26 4.73
N ALA A 346 21.89 -0.51 4.44
CA ALA A 346 22.55 -1.77 4.84
C ALA A 346 22.63 -1.94 6.36
N GLN A 347 22.92 -0.86 7.11
CA GLN A 347 22.91 -0.89 8.58
C GLN A 347 21.52 -1.25 9.13
N LEU A 348 20.45 -0.61 8.63
CA LEU A 348 19.08 -0.88 9.06
C LEU A 348 18.63 -2.29 8.68
N LEU A 349 18.99 -2.78 7.50
CA LEU A 349 18.79 -4.17 7.10
C LEU A 349 19.51 -5.14 8.03
N HIS A 350 20.74 -4.84 8.42
CA HIS A 350 21.50 -5.66 9.36
C HIS A 350 20.86 -5.71 10.76
N MET A 351 20.24 -4.61 11.20
CA MET A 351 19.48 -4.56 12.47
C MET A 351 18.20 -5.40 12.41
N LYS A 352 17.51 -5.43 11.26
CA LYS A 352 16.28 -6.22 11.05
C LYS A 352 16.53 -7.61 10.43
N ARG A 353 17.77 -8.13 10.46
CA ARG A 353 18.11 -9.40 9.80
C ARG A 353 17.34 -10.61 10.35
N TYR A 354 16.93 -10.55 11.62
CA TYR A 354 16.19 -11.61 12.29
C TYR A 354 14.73 -11.71 11.81
N ASP A 355 14.24 -10.70 11.08
CA ASP A 355 12.92 -10.71 10.46
C ASP A 355 12.95 -11.35 9.05
N LEU A 356 14.12 -11.74 8.55
CA LEU A 356 14.32 -12.29 7.21
C LEU A 356 14.28 -13.82 7.22
N THR A 357 13.70 -14.39 6.17
CA THR A 357 13.87 -15.83 5.87
C THR A 357 15.28 -16.13 5.37
N ASP A 358 15.72 -17.39 5.43
CA ASP A 358 17.05 -17.81 4.93
C ASP A 358 17.30 -17.34 3.49
N ALA A 359 16.31 -17.52 2.59
CA ALA A 359 16.40 -17.08 1.20
C ALA A 359 16.52 -15.54 1.07
N GLN A 360 15.88 -14.79 1.97
CA GLN A 360 16.00 -13.33 1.99
C GLN A 360 17.37 -12.89 2.55
N GLN A 361 17.93 -13.61 3.52
CA GLN A 361 19.28 -13.33 4.03
C GLN A 361 20.34 -13.59 2.95
N GLU A 362 20.20 -14.65 2.16
CA GLU A 362 21.08 -14.93 1.01
C GLU A 362 21.01 -13.80 -0.03
N ALA A 363 19.79 -13.39 -0.41
CA ALA A 363 19.59 -12.29 -1.35
C ALA A 363 20.15 -10.96 -0.81
N ALA A 364 19.98 -10.70 0.49
CA ALA A 364 20.56 -9.53 1.16
C ALA A 364 22.09 -9.56 1.10
N ALA A 365 22.72 -10.70 1.35
CA ALA A 365 24.16 -10.87 1.29
C ALA A 365 24.70 -10.65 -0.13
N GLU A 366 24.04 -11.21 -1.14
CA GLU A 366 24.43 -11.03 -2.55
C GLU A 366 24.36 -9.57 -2.98
N ILE A 367 23.25 -8.88 -2.65
CA ILE A 367 23.07 -7.46 -2.99
C ILE A 367 24.10 -6.60 -2.26
N CYS A 368 24.32 -6.81 -0.96
CA CYS A 368 25.31 -6.06 -0.20
C CYS A 368 26.73 -6.28 -0.75
N ALA A 369 27.11 -7.53 -1.04
CA ALA A 369 28.40 -7.86 -1.64
C ALA A 369 28.59 -7.17 -3.00
N SER A 370 27.56 -7.16 -3.85
CA SER A 370 27.60 -6.48 -5.16
C SER A 370 27.78 -4.95 -5.06
N LEU A 371 27.40 -4.37 -3.92
CA LEU A 371 27.54 -2.95 -3.60
C LEU A 371 28.81 -2.64 -2.78
N GLY A 372 29.62 -3.66 -2.44
CA GLY A 372 30.79 -3.50 -1.57
C GLY A 372 30.45 -3.22 -0.11
N LEU A 373 29.28 -3.66 0.35
CA LEU A 373 28.78 -3.50 1.72
C LEU A 373 28.88 -4.81 2.49
N GLU A 374 29.08 -4.73 3.80
CA GLU A 374 29.12 -5.91 4.68
C GLU A 374 27.71 -6.31 5.13
N PHE A 375 27.39 -7.60 5.01
CA PHE A 375 26.18 -8.20 5.58
C PHE A 375 26.51 -9.58 6.14
N GLN A 376 26.27 -9.77 7.44
CA GLN A 376 26.50 -11.06 8.10
C GLN A 376 25.22 -11.89 8.09
N LEU A 377 25.31 -13.09 7.50
CA LEU A 377 24.27 -14.10 7.60
C LEU A 377 24.12 -14.57 9.04
N GLU A 378 22.89 -14.90 9.44
CA GLU A 378 22.68 -15.60 10.70
C GLU A 378 23.32 -17.00 10.60
N LYS A 379 24.20 -17.33 11.56
CA LYS A 379 24.67 -18.71 11.67
C LYS A 379 23.50 -19.53 12.19
N PRO A 380 23.14 -20.66 11.55
CA PRO A 380 22.09 -21.51 12.08
C PRO A 380 22.45 -21.87 13.51
N SER A 381 21.56 -21.54 14.44
CA SER A 381 21.64 -21.93 15.85
C SER A 381 21.56 -23.46 15.92
N GLY A 382 22.70 -24.12 15.68
CA GLY A 382 22.78 -25.57 15.48
C GLY A 382 24.04 -26.12 14.82
N SER A 383 24.99 -25.30 14.31
CA SER A 383 26.30 -25.83 13.90
C SER A 383 27.39 -25.53 14.94
N SER A 384 27.33 -26.23 16.08
CA SER A 384 28.51 -26.51 16.86
C SER A 384 29.10 -27.85 16.39
N ALA A 385 30.14 -27.77 15.56
CA ALA A 385 31.15 -28.82 15.41
C ALA A 385 32.49 -28.15 15.08
#